data_AF-A0A0F0CP49-F1
#
_entry.id   AF-A0A0F0CP49-F1
#
_cell.length_a   1.000
_cell.length_b   1.000
_cell.length_c   1.000
_cell.angle_alpha   90.00
_cell.angle_beta   90.00
_cell.angle_gamma   90.00
#
_symmetry.space_group_name_H-M   'P 1'
#
loop_
_entity.id
_entity.type
_entity.pdbx_description
1 polymer ?
#
loop_
_entity_poly.entity_id
_entity_poly.type
_entity_poly.pdbx_seq_one_letter_code
_entity_poly.pdbx_strand_id
1 'polypeptide(L)'
;MVLAKQVKANPVILAQHISEKIKKIFNQRSDINSFIDGIEVKGAFINLWLSDKYYENILLEIFKNKEKFGQNSDFGGKRVNIEFVSANPTGPLTIAHARQAAIGDALARILKFNGYDVTTEYYLNDCGRQINMLGKSLEIRYRNFCGKEDSLPEDGYVGEYVMDIAKEIKEKKGEMFLEEKEKTSNFFRK
;
A
#
# COMPACT_ATOMS: atom_id res chain seq x y z
N MET A 1 -11.59 -31.91 14.00
CA MET A 1 -11.31 -32.86 12.89
C MET A 1 -9.82 -33.07 12.62
N VAL A 2 -9.00 -32.02 12.48
CA VAL A 2 -7.54 -32.14 12.26
C VAL A 2 -6.84 -32.91 13.39
N LEU A 3 -7.09 -32.50 14.64
CA LEU A 3 -6.51 -33.15 15.82
C LEU A 3 -6.97 -34.61 15.99
N ALA A 4 -8.24 -34.88 15.69
CA ALA A 4 -8.84 -36.21 15.83
C ALA A 4 -8.12 -37.28 15.01
N LYS A 5 -7.63 -36.93 13.81
CA LYS A 5 -6.82 -37.82 12.97
C LYS A 5 -5.46 -38.14 13.61
N GLN A 6 -4.81 -37.14 14.21
CA GLN A 6 -3.50 -37.31 14.86
C GLN A 6 -3.60 -38.19 16.11
N VAL A 7 -4.68 -38.04 16.89
CA VAL A 7 -4.90 -38.80 18.11
C VAL A 7 -5.76 -40.06 17.92
N LYS A 8 -6.12 -40.39 16.67
CA LYS A 8 -6.97 -41.52 16.29
C LYS A 8 -8.27 -41.64 17.11
N ALA A 9 -8.92 -40.50 17.37
CA ALA A 9 -10.15 -40.43 18.15
C ALA A 9 -11.36 -40.04 17.30
N ASN A 10 -12.57 -40.36 17.78
CA ASN A 10 -13.79 -39.83 17.17
C ASN A 10 -13.82 -38.29 17.33
N PRO A 11 -13.99 -37.51 16.24
CA PRO A 11 -13.98 -36.04 16.30
C PRO A 11 -15.01 -35.41 17.23
N VAL A 12 -16.19 -36.02 17.36
CA VAL A 12 -17.29 -35.52 18.22
C VAL A 12 -16.91 -35.71 19.69
N ILE A 13 -16.44 -36.91 20.05
CA ILE A 13 -15.98 -37.23 21.41
C ILE A 13 -14.80 -36.33 21.80
N LEU A 14 -13.87 -36.12 20.87
CA LEU A 14 -12.74 -35.22 21.12
C LEU A 14 -13.21 -33.78 21.36
N ALA A 15 -14.18 -33.28 20.59
CA ALA A 15 -14.76 -31.96 20.79
C ALA A 15 -15.46 -31.84 22.16
N GLN A 16 -16.18 -32.88 22.59
CA GLN A 16 -16.79 -32.95 23.93
C GLN A 16 -15.73 -32.86 25.03
N HIS A 17 -14.68 -33.67 24.97
CA HIS A 17 -13.60 -33.65 25.96
C HIS A 17 -12.87 -32.30 26.01
N ILE A 18 -12.62 -31.67 24.85
CA ILE A 18 -12.00 -30.34 24.81
C ILE A 18 -12.96 -29.30 25.42
N SER A 19 -14.25 -29.34 25.07
CA SER A 19 -15.27 -28.44 25.61
C SER A 19 -15.37 -28.54 27.14
N GLU A 20 -15.38 -29.75 27.69
CA GLU A 20 -15.36 -29.97 29.15
C GLU A 20 -14.12 -29.37 29.82
N LYS A 21 -12.94 -29.55 29.21
CA LYS A 21 -11.70 -28.94 29.72
C LYS A 21 -11.75 -27.42 29.66
N ILE A 22 -12.25 -26.84 28.57
CA ILE A 22 -12.42 -25.38 28.44
C ILE A 22 -13.37 -24.87 29.52
N LYS A 23 -14.54 -25.51 29.71
CA LYS A 23 -15.50 -25.15 30.77
C LYS A 23 -14.83 -25.18 32.15
N LYS A 24 -14.04 -26.22 32.44
CA LYS A 24 -13.31 -26.32 33.71
C LYS A 24 -12.31 -25.18 33.89
N ILE A 25 -11.55 -24.81 32.85
CA ILE A 25 -10.59 -23.70 32.89
C ILE A 25 -11.32 -22.37 33.11
N PHE A 26 -12.40 -22.13 32.39
CA PHE A 26 -13.17 -20.88 32.52
C PHE A 26 -13.79 -20.76 33.91
N ASN A 27 -14.38 -21.82 34.45
CA ASN A 27 -14.92 -21.82 35.81
C ASN A 27 -13.86 -21.50 36.90
N GLN A 28 -12.58 -21.75 36.62
CA GLN A 28 -11.47 -21.41 37.53
C GLN A 28 -10.91 -20.00 37.30
N ARG A 29 -11.28 -19.35 36.18
CA ARG A 29 -10.78 -18.06 35.72
C ARG A 29 -11.92 -17.05 35.74
N SER A 30 -12.18 -16.43 36.89
CA SER A 30 -13.27 -15.45 37.03
C SER A 30 -13.14 -14.25 36.08
N ASP A 31 -11.91 -13.91 35.68
CA ASP A 31 -11.58 -12.90 34.66
C ASP A 31 -12.15 -13.24 33.28
N ILE A 32 -12.18 -14.52 32.91
CA ILE A 32 -12.67 -14.98 31.61
C ILE A 32 -14.13 -15.46 31.69
N ASN A 33 -14.50 -16.13 32.78
CA ASN A 33 -15.82 -16.75 32.91
C ASN A 33 -16.95 -15.75 32.70
N SER A 34 -16.74 -14.52 33.18
CA SER A 34 -17.74 -13.45 33.04
C SER A 34 -17.90 -12.91 31.61
N PHE A 35 -17.12 -13.40 30.65
CA PHE A 35 -17.19 -13.03 29.23
C PHE A 35 -17.80 -14.12 28.35
N ILE A 36 -18.16 -15.28 28.91
CA ILE A 36 -18.65 -16.44 28.15
C ILE A 36 -20.05 -16.79 28.64
N ASP A 37 -21.04 -16.70 27.75
CA ASP A 37 -22.43 -17.08 28.03
C ASP A 37 -22.68 -18.57 27.82
N GLY A 38 -21.91 -19.21 26.94
CA GLY A 38 -22.18 -20.60 26.59
C GLY A 38 -21.05 -21.27 25.84
N ILE A 39 -20.99 -22.59 26.00
CA ILE A 39 -20.15 -23.49 25.21
C ILE A 39 -20.95 -24.73 24.84
N GLU A 40 -21.09 -24.96 23.54
CA GLU A 40 -21.88 -26.07 22.98
C GLU A 40 -21.06 -26.82 21.95
N VAL A 41 -21.19 -28.14 21.95
CA VAL A 41 -20.61 -29.00 20.91
C VAL A 41 -21.70 -29.39 19.92
N LYS A 42 -21.53 -29.01 18.65
CA LYS A 42 -22.40 -29.45 17.54
C LYS A 42 -21.57 -30.28 16.57
N GLY A 43 -21.77 -31.60 16.59
CA GLY A 43 -20.92 -32.52 15.85
C GLY A 43 -19.46 -32.40 16.32
N ALA A 44 -18.55 -32.09 15.39
CA ALA A 44 -17.12 -31.95 15.70
C ALA A 44 -16.68 -30.50 15.96
N PHE A 45 -17.63 -29.56 16.10
CA PHE A 45 -17.37 -28.14 16.33
C PHE A 45 -17.66 -27.77 17.78
N ILE A 46 -16.85 -26.88 18.34
CA ILE A 46 -17.05 -26.27 19.66
C ILE A 46 -17.42 -24.81 19.41
N ASN A 47 -18.65 -24.45 19.73
CA ASN A 47 -19.17 -23.09 19.59
C ASN A 47 -19.10 -22.39 20.95
N LEU A 48 -18.74 -21.11 20.93
CA LEU A 48 -18.64 -20.24 22.09
C LEU A 48 -19.56 -19.04 21.88
N TRP A 49 -20.28 -18.66 22.93
CA TRP A 49 -21.06 -17.41 22.96
C TRP A 49 -20.41 -16.47 23.95
N LEU A 50 -20.20 -15.24 23.52
CA LEU A 50 -19.69 -14.17 24.37
C LEU A 50 -20.86 -13.52 25.08
N SER A 51 -20.70 -13.23 26.36
CA SER A 51 -21.71 -12.52 27.14
C SER A 51 -21.77 -11.04 26.78
N ASP A 52 -22.89 -10.36 27.06
CA ASP A 52 -23.03 -8.91 26.89
C ASP A 52 -21.90 -8.11 27.59
N LYS A 53 -21.45 -8.57 28.76
CA LYS A 53 -20.35 -7.96 29.52
C LYS A 53 -19.04 -7.87 28.73
N TYR A 54 -18.78 -8.80 27.82
CA TYR A 54 -17.61 -8.74 26.93
C TYR A 54 -17.69 -7.53 26.01
N TYR A 55 -18.84 -7.32 25.38
CA TYR A 55 -19.08 -6.20 24.48
C TYR A 55 -19.12 -4.87 25.23
N GLU A 56 -19.72 -4.82 26.42
CA GLU A 56 -19.69 -3.64 27.30
C GLU A 56 -18.25 -3.23 27.61
N ASN A 57 -17.38 -4.18 27.95
CA ASN A 57 -15.97 -3.89 28.21
C ASN A 57 -15.24 -3.38 26.96
N ILE A 58 -15.51 -3.92 25.77
CA ILE A 58 -14.95 -3.39 24.52
C ILE A 58 -15.39 -1.93 24.32
N LEU A 59 -16.66 -1.60 24.55
CA LEU A 59 -17.15 -0.23 24.43
C LEU A 59 -16.45 0.72 25.42
N LEU A 60 -16.20 0.26 26.65
CA LEU A 60 -15.43 1.02 27.64
C LEU A 60 -13.97 1.21 27.18
N GLU A 61 -13.34 0.18 26.60
CA GLU A 61 -11.99 0.27 26.04
C GLU A 61 -11.92 1.24 24.85
N ILE A 62 -12.92 1.21 23.96
CA ILE A 62 -13.03 2.17 22.85
C ILE A 62 -13.14 3.59 23.41
N PHE A 63 -14.01 3.83 24.40
CA PHE A 63 -14.19 5.15 24.98
C PHE A 63 -12.94 5.66 25.71
N LYS A 64 -12.20 4.76 26.38
CA LYS A 64 -10.97 5.08 27.09
C LYS A 64 -9.80 5.36 26.15
N ASN A 65 -9.60 4.51 25.14
CA ASN A 65 -8.44 4.57 24.25
C ASN A 65 -8.65 5.46 23.01
N LYS A 66 -9.90 5.72 22.63
CA LYS A 66 -10.31 6.61 21.54
C LYS A 66 -9.51 6.36 20.26
N GLU A 67 -8.72 7.34 19.80
CA GLU A 67 -7.92 7.26 18.58
C GLU A 67 -6.86 6.17 18.63
N LYS A 68 -6.50 5.67 19.83
CA LYS A 68 -5.56 4.57 20.03
C LYS A 68 -6.24 3.21 20.16
N PHE A 69 -7.56 3.11 20.13
CA PHE A 69 -8.22 1.82 20.17
C PHE A 69 -7.81 0.96 18.96
N GLY A 70 -7.39 -0.28 19.20
CA GLY A 70 -6.86 -1.19 18.18
C GLY A 70 -5.38 -0.98 17.83
N GLN A 71 -4.68 -0.06 18.48
CA GLN A 71 -3.22 0.08 18.35
C GLN A 71 -2.53 -1.10 19.04
N ASN A 72 -1.59 -1.75 18.33
CA ASN A 72 -0.69 -2.74 18.91
C ASN A 72 0.68 -2.11 19.22
N SER A 73 1.26 -2.42 20.37
CA SER A 73 2.63 -2.03 20.78
C SER A 73 3.67 -3.15 20.67
N ASP A 74 3.25 -4.39 20.40
CA ASP A 74 4.09 -5.60 20.35
C ASP A 74 5.18 -5.53 19.27
N PHE A 75 5.00 -4.67 18.27
CA PHE A 75 5.91 -4.51 17.14
C PHE A 75 6.79 -3.25 17.23
N GLY A 76 6.79 -2.57 18.38
CA GLY A 76 7.58 -1.38 18.63
C GLY A 76 9.05 -1.54 18.23
N GLY A 77 9.57 -0.54 17.51
CA GLY A 77 10.99 -0.44 17.15
C GLY A 77 11.41 -1.28 15.94
N LYS A 78 10.49 -2.00 15.29
CA LYS A 78 10.78 -2.64 14.00
C LYS A 78 10.72 -1.60 12.87
N ARG A 79 11.78 -1.54 12.08
CA ARG A 79 11.88 -0.66 10.90
C ARG A 79 11.24 -1.31 9.68
N VAL A 80 10.43 -0.55 8.95
CA VAL A 80 9.81 -0.97 7.69
C VAL A 80 9.99 0.13 6.66
N ASN A 81 10.46 -0.24 5.47
CA ASN A 81 10.47 0.63 4.30
C ASN A 81 9.36 0.21 3.34
N ILE A 82 8.54 1.16 2.90
CA ILE A 82 7.44 0.95 1.96
C ILE A 82 7.65 1.87 0.76
N GLU A 83 8.05 1.28 -0.36
CA GLU A 83 8.13 1.97 -1.64
C GLU A 83 6.79 1.81 -2.39
N PHE A 84 6.22 2.91 -2.89
CA PHE A 84 5.00 2.84 -3.69
C PHE A 84 4.88 4.01 -4.69
N VAL A 85 3.98 3.85 -5.66
CA VAL A 85 3.84 4.66 -6.88
C VAL A 85 5.02 4.49 -7.85
N SER A 86 6.22 4.91 -7.47
CA SER A 86 7.48 4.80 -8.23
C SER A 86 7.32 4.88 -9.76
N ALA A 87 6.53 5.87 -10.21
CA ALA A 87 6.21 6.00 -11.62
C ALA A 87 7.40 6.67 -12.32
N ASN A 88 7.82 6.09 -13.46
CA ASN A 88 8.82 6.72 -14.30
C ASN A 88 8.31 8.11 -14.74
N PRO A 89 9.14 9.16 -14.70
CA PRO A 89 8.73 10.53 -14.98
C PRO A 89 8.61 10.80 -16.49
N THR A 90 8.05 9.85 -17.22
CA THR A 90 7.92 9.93 -18.68
C THR A 90 6.53 10.33 -19.14
N GLY A 91 5.62 10.60 -18.21
CA GLY A 91 4.25 11.02 -18.50
C GLY A 91 3.46 11.35 -17.24
N PRO A 92 2.22 11.86 -17.40
CA PRO A 92 1.37 12.23 -16.28
C PRO A 92 0.98 11.01 -15.44
N LEU A 93 0.70 11.24 -14.16
CA LEU A 93 0.19 10.19 -13.29
C LEU A 93 -1.25 9.81 -13.69
N THR A 94 -1.55 8.51 -13.66
CA THR A 94 -2.85 7.96 -14.01
C THR A 94 -3.60 7.46 -12.78
N ILE A 95 -4.86 7.07 -12.95
CA ILE A 95 -5.66 6.45 -11.89
C ILE A 95 -5.01 5.17 -11.33
N ALA A 96 -4.19 4.46 -12.11
CA ALA A 96 -3.44 3.31 -11.64
C ALA A 96 -2.41 3.70 -10.57
N HIS A 97 -1.72 4.84 -10.76
CA HIS A 97 -0.78 5.38 -9.78
C HIS A 97 -1.52 5.87 -8.52
N ALA A 98 -2.68 6.50 -8.68
CA ALA A 98 -3.51 6.92 -7.54
C ALA A 98 -3.93 5.72 -6.67
N ARG A 99 -4.30 4.59 -7.30
CA ARG A 99 -4.60 3.34 -6.57
C ARG A 99 -3.38 2.82 -5.80
N GLN A 100 -2.20 2.83 -6.42
CA GLN A 100 -0.95 2.43 -5.75
C GLN A 100 -0.65 3.35 -4.57
N ALA A 101 -0.84 4.67 -4.73
CA ALA A 101 -0.70 5.66 -3.68
C ALA A 101 -1.63 5.38 -2.49
N ALA A 102 -2.91 5.14 -2.76
CA ALA A 102 -3.90 4.85 -1.71
C ALA A 102 -3.56 3.57 -0.93
N ILE A 103 -3.13 2.50 -1.62
CA ILE A 103 -2.76 1.23 -0.98
C ILE A 103 -1.49 1.40 -0.13
N GLY A 104 -0.45 2.02 -0.68
CA GLY A 104 0.82 2.24 0.01
C GLY A 104 0.66 3.13 1.24
N ASP A 105 -0.07 4.24 1.11
CA ASP A 105 -0.36 5.14 2.22
C ASP A 105 -1.21 4.47 3.31
N ALA A 106 -2.25 3.71 2.94
CA ALA A 106 -3.06 2.97 3.91
C ALA A 106 -2.23 1.94 4.68
N LEU A 107 -1.36 1.18 4.00
CA LEU A 107 -0.47 0.23 4.63
C LEU A 107 0.52 0.92 5.58
N ALA A 108 1.11 2.04 5.15
CA ALA A 108 2.01 2.83 5.97
C ALA A 108 1.32 3.33 7.24
N ARG A 109 0.07 3.82 7.13
CA ARG A 109 -0.73 4.26 8.28
C ARG A 109 -1.03 3.13 9.25
N ILE A 110 -1.45 1.96 8.75
CA ILE A 110 -1.72 0.79 9.58
C ILE A 110 -0.46 0.35 10.33
N LEU A 111 0.69 0.30 9.66
CA LEU A 111 1.95 -0.10 10.30
C LEU A 111 2.43 0.94 11.33
N LYS A 112 2.38 2.24 11.01
CA LYS A 112 2.67 3.31 11.99
C LYS A 112 1.75 3.23 13.20
N PHE A 113 0.46 2.98 12.95
CA PHE A 113 -0.53 2.80 14.02
C PHE A 113 -0.21 1.62 14.93
N ASN A 114 0.46 0.58 14.43
CA ASN A 114 0.91 -0.59 15.18
C ASN A 114 2.37 -0.49 15.69
N GLY A 115 2.92 0.72 15.78
CA GLY A 115 4.21 0.99 16.45
C GLY A 115 5.46 0.72 15.62
N TYR A 116 5.33 0.47 14.32
CA TYR A 116 6.48 0.34 13.42
C TYR A 116 7.12 1.69 13.13
N ASP A 117 8.44 1.70 12.97
CA ASP A 117 9.19 2.83 12.42
C ASP A 117 9.15 2.74 10.89
N VAL A 118 8.21 3.46 10.28
CA VAL A 118 7.89 3.34 8.86
C VAL A 118 8.46 4.50 8.06
N THR A 119 9.37 4.16 7.14
CA THR A 119 9.82 5.02 6.04
C THR A 119 8.99 4.72 4.79
N THR A 120 8.59 5.76 4.10
CA THR A 120 7.89 5.66 2.81
C THR A 120 8.77 6.27 1.72
N GLU A 121 8.90 5.58 0.59
CA GLU A 121 9.76 6.00 -0.51
C GLU A 121 8.98 6.09 -1.83
N TYR A 122 9.40 7.04 -2.66
CA TYR A 122 9.00 7.17 -4.05
C TYR A 122 10.28 7.06 -4.89
N TYR A 123 10.44 5.96 -5.61
CA TYR A 123 11.61 5.81 -6.48
C TYR A 123 11.36 6.53 -7.81
N LEU A 124 12.20 7.51 -8.10
CA LEU A 124 12.19 8.24 -9.35
C LEU A 124 13.33 7.72 -10.24
N ASN A 125 12.98 7.05 -11.34
CA ASN A 125 13.96 6.64 -12.34
C ASN A 125 14.12 7.72 -13.41
N ASP A 126 15.09 8.60 -13.22
CA ASP A 126 15.43 9.70 -14.13
C ASP A 126 16.50 9.31 -15.17
N CYS A 127 16.80 8.02 -15.31
CA CYS A 127 17.84 7.52 -16.21
C CYS A 127 17.31 6.49 -17.22
N GLY A 128 18.05 6.30 -18.30
CA GLY A 128 17.84 5.20 -19.26
C GLY A 128 17.03 5.56 -20.51
N ARG A 129 16.59 4.53 -21.25
CA ARG A 129 16.02 4.69 -22.60
C ARG A 129 14.76 5.54 -22.62
N GLN A 130 13.87 5.37 -21.64
CA GLN A 130 12.59 6.09 -21.59
C GLN A 130 12.80 7.61 -21.43
N ILE A 131 13.68 8.03 -20.52
CA ILE A 131 14.02 9.45 -20.31
C ILE A 131 14.70 10.04 -21.53
N ASN A 132 15.66 9.31 -22.11
CA ASN A 132 16.32 9.73 -23.34
C ASN A 132 15.33 9.90 -24.50
N MET A 133 14.32 9.04 -24.59
CA MET A 133 13.32 9.11 -25.66
C MET A 133 12.30 10.22 -25.41
N LEU A 134 11.90 10.47 -24.16
CA LEU A 134 11.10 11.63 -23.79
C LEU A 134 11.84 12.92 -24.15
N GLY A 135 13.11 13.04 -23.77
CA GLY A 135 13.94 14.20 -24.10
C GLY A 135 14.06 14.46 -25.60
N LYS A 136 14.33 13.41 -26.39
CA LYS A 136 14.36 13.52 -27.86
C LYS A 136 13.01 13.97 -28.43
N SER A 137 11.91 13.46 -27.87
CA SER A 137 10.56 13.82 -28.31
C SER A 137 10.28 15.30 -28.02
N LEU A 138 10.65 15.77 -26.83
CA LEU A 138 10.53 17.19 -26.44
C LEU A 138 11.40 18.10 -27.31
N GLU A 139 12.64 17.71 -27.59
CA GLU A 139 13.55 18.45 -28.47
C GLU A 139 12.95 18.63 -29.88
N ILE A 140 12.44 17.55 -30.47
CA ILE A 140 11.82 17.59 -31.81
C ILE A 140 10.56 18.46 -31.80
N ARG A 141 9.68 18.30 -30.80
CA ARG A 141 8.48 19.14 -30.70
C ARG A 141 8.81 20.62 -30.50
N TYR A 142 9.83 20.92 -29.69
CA TYR A 142 10.32 22.28 -29.50
C TYR A 142 10.83 22.88 -30.81
N ARG A 143 11.67 22.14 -31.56
CA ARG A 143 12.19 22.56 -32.86
C ARG A 143 11.08 22.78 -33.88
N ASN A 144 10.04 21.93 -33.86
CA ASN A 144 8.86 22.10 -34.70
C ASN A 144 8.08 23.37 -34.35
N PHE A 145 7.95 23.70 -33.07
CA PHE A 145 7.38 25.00 -32.68
C PHE A 145 8.27 26.17 -33.12
N CYS A 146 9.58 26.01 -33.21
CA CYS A 146 10.51 27.00 -33.79
C CYS A 146 10.59 26.97 -35.33
N GLY A 147 9.65 26.28 -36.01
CA GLY A 147 9.53 26.30 -37.47
C GLY A 147 10.44 25.30 -38.21
N LYS A 148 11.02 24.31 -37.52
CA LYS A 148 11.67 23.16 -38.19
C LYS A 148 10.63 22.08 -38.54
N GLU A 149 10.97 21.21 -39.48
CA GLU A 149 10.11 20.09 -39.90
C GLU A 149 10.78 18.75 -39.55
N ASP A 150 11.04 18.53 -38.26
CA ASP A 150 11.65 17.30 -37.77
C ASP A 150 10.56 16.25 -37.44
N SER A 151 10.79 15.00 -37.85
CA SER A 151 9.89 13.88 -37.55
C SER A 151 10.23 13.24 -36.21
N LEU A 152 9.19 12.83 -35.46
CA LEU A 152 9.39 12.06 -34.23
C LEU A 152 9.95 10.66 -34.55
N PRO A 153 10.79 10.11 -33.66
CA PRO A 153 11.18 8.70 -33.74
C PRO A 153 9.96 7.78 -33.55
N GLU A 154 10.05 6.55 -34.04
CA GLU A 154 8.97 5.54 -33.96
C GLU A 154 8.53 5.26 -32.52
N ASP A 155 9.48 5.18 -31.58
CA ASP A 155 9.22 5.02 -30.14
C ASP A 155 9.05 6.36 -29.40
N GLY A 156 8.88 7.47 -30.13
CA GLY A 156 8.75 8.80 -29.55
C GLY A 156 7.48 8.95 -28.71
N TYR A 157 7.55 9.82 -27.71
CA TYR A 157 6.38 10.20 -26.94
C TYR A 157 5.51 11.18 -27.75
N VAL A 158 4.25 10.80 -27.97
CA VAL A 158 3.30 11.51 -28.84
C VAL A 158 2.17 12.22 -28.09
N GLY A 159 2.08 12.07 -26.77
CA GLY A 159 0.97 12.62 -25.97
C GLY A 159 0.94 14.14 -25.96
N GLU A 160 -0.25 14.72 -25.75
CA GLU A 160 -0.48 16.17 -25.71
C GLU A 160 0.45 16.88 -24.69
N TYR A 161 0.71 16.25 -23.55
CA TYR A 161 1.63 16.79 -22.54
C TYR A 161 3.05 17.07 -23.09
N VAL A 162 3.53 16.30 -24.08
CA VAL A 162 4.83 16.54 -24.72
C VAL A 162 4.79 17.84 -25.54
N MET A 163 3.67 18.09 -26.21
CA MET A 163 3.43 19.33 -26.97
C MET A 163 3.35 20.52 -26.02
N ASP A 164 2.60 20.40 -24.93
CA ASP A 164 2.42 21.48 -23.96
C ASP A 164 3.75 21.85 -23.30
N ILE A 165 4.54 20.87 -22.87
CA ILE A 165 5.87 21.10 -22.29
C ILE A 165 6.80 21.75 -23.31
N ALA A 166 6.84 21.24 -24.55
CA ALA A 166 7.69 21.81 -25.60
C ALA A 166 7.31 23.26 -25.96
N LYS A 167 6.02 23.57 -25.95
CA LYS A 167 5.50 24.93 -26.16
C LYS A 167 5.91 25.86 -25.01
N GLU A 168 5.75 25.41 -23.76
CA GLU A 168 6.18 26.16 -22.57
C GLU A 168 7.70 26.43 -22.60
N ILE A 169 8.50 25.45 -23.03
CA ILE A 169 9.95 25.63 -23.19
C ILE A 169 10.24 26.70 -24.25
N LYS A 170 9.55 26.70 -25.40
CA LYS A 170 9.70 27.76 -26.42
C LYS A 170 9.33 29.13 -25.87
N GLU A 171 8.21 29.24 -25.15
CA GLU A 171 7.78 30.51 -24.55
C GLU A 171 8.82 31.05 -23.55
N LYS A 172 9.43 30.17 -22.76
CA LYS A 172 10.43 30.56 -21.74
C LYS A 172 11.85 30.76 -22.27
N LYS A 173 12.24 30.05 -23.32
CA LYS A 173 13.64 29.98 -23.79
C LYS A 173 13.84 30.49 -25.22
N GLY A 174 12.77 30.86 -25.92
CA GLY A 174 12.84 31.30 -27.31
C GLY A 174 13.49 30.26 -28.21
N GLU A 175 14.37 30.71 -29.10
CA GLU A 175 15.13 29.88 -30.05
C GLU A 175 16.55 29.55 -29.56
N MET A 176 16.84 29.77 -28.27
CA MET A 176 18.17 29.60 -27.66
C MET A 176 18.81 28.22 -27.94
N PHE A 177 17.99 27.18 -28.07
CA PHE A 177 18.45 25.79 -28.26
C PHE A 177 18.27 25.29 -29.69
N LEU A 178 18.08 26.17 -30.68
CA LEU A 178 17.82 25.76 -32.05
C LEU A 178 19.07 25.29 -32.81
N GLU A 179 20.22 25.92 -32.58
CA GLU A 179 21.44 25.69 -33.38
C GLU A 179 22.51 24.83 -32.67
N GLU A 180 22.57 24.84 -31.33
CA GLU A 180 23.60 24.14 -30.56
C GLU A 180 23.20 22.68 -30.19
N LYS A 181 23.17 21.78 -31.18
CA LYS A 181 22.70 20.37 -31.02
C LYS A 181 23.14 19.65 -29.74
N GLU A 182 24.40 19.80 -29.33
CA GLU A 182 24.95 19.10 -28.16
C GLU A 182 24.44 19.70 -26.83
N LYS A 183 24.29 21.03 -26.74
CA LYS A 183 23.68 21.70 -25.58
C LYS A 183 22.18 21.47 -25.52
N THR A 184 21.51 21.45 -26.69
CA THR A 184 20.09 21.12 -26.83
C THR A 184 19.81 19.73 -26.30
N SER A 185 20.52 18.70 -26.79
CA SER A 185 20.28 17.33 -26.36
C SER A 185 20.56 17.09 -24.87
N ASN A 186 21.50 17.83 -24.26
CA ASN A 186 21.79 17.71 -22.82
C ASN A 186 20.75 18.43 -21.94
N PHE A 187 20.12 19.50 -22.45
CA PHE A 187 19.05 20.20 -21.74
C PHE A 187 17.79 19.34 -21.65
N PHE A 188 17.37 18.73 -22.77
CA PHE A 188 16.11 17.94 -22.81
C PHE A 188 16.21 16.55 -22.16
N ARG A 189 17.41 16.08 -21.81
CA ARG A 189 17.64 14.78 -21.15
C ARG A 189 17.78 14.87 -19.62
N LYS A 190 17.67 16.08 -19.05
CA LYS A 190 17.71 16.37 -17.62
C LYS A 190 16.35 16.87 -17.16
#